data_AF-A0A0F9CG77-F1
#
_entry.id   AF-A0A0F9CG77-F1
#
_cell.length_a   1.000
_cell.length_b   1.000
_cell.length_c   1.000
_cell.angle_alpha   90.00
_cell.angle_beta   90.00
_cell.angle_gamma   90.00
#
_symmetry.space_group_name_H-M   'P 1'
#
loop_
_entity.id
_entity.type
_entity.pdbx_description
1 polymer ?
#
loop_
_entity_poly.entity_id
_entity_poly.type
_entity_poly.pdbx_seq_one_letter_code
_entity_poly.pdbx_strand_id
1 'polypeptide(L)'
;MYSSRIISDQQGKLEKRLGFKLTRHPLDKVEAWVAHLNKAYDHDNKQLRRALTPEEDRFILNETLLSTIDYLYHAERYHIIEQDAMEGGGLARFKPWESQRIILRKLAEWQEDDYDRLARKEIAIGVLIAIHKARQLGATAISRSLSIHRLSTAKHVRALAGSVDEDKVMELYT
;
A
#
# COMPACT_ATOMS: atom_id res chain seq x y z
N MET A 1 -9.37 3.01 0.12
CA MET A 1 -8.29 2.67 1.08
C MET A 1 -8.95 2.16 2.36
N TYR A 2 -8.23 1.51 3.29
CA TYR A 2 -8.62 0.82 4.55
C TYR A 2 -10.04 0.20 4.68
N SER A 3 -11.10 0.99 4.55
CA SER A 3 -12.50 0.54 4.59
C SER A 3 -12.91 -0.27 3.36
N SER A 4 -13.47 -1.46 3.57
CA SER A 4 -14.02 -2.32 2.52
C SER A 4 -15.18 -1.66 1.77
N ARG A 5 -16.02 -0.88 2.47
CA ARG A 5 -17.13 -0.11 1.88
C ARG A 5 -16.61 0.88 0.84
N ILE A 6 -15.64 1.70 1.23
CA ILE A 6 -15.07 2.72 0.34
C ILE A 6 -14.27 2.07 -0.79
N ILE A 7 -13.53 1.00 -0.51
CA ILE A 7 -12.79 0.26 -1.54
C ILE A 7 -13.76 -0.26 -2.61
N SER A 8 -14.88 -0.87 -2.22
CA SER A 8 -15.86 -1.39 -3.16
C SER A 8 -16.50 -0.28 -4.02
N ASP A 9 -16.85 0.85 -3.41
CA ASP A 9 -17.41 2.00 -4.15
C ASP A 9 -16.38 2.60 -5.13
N GLN A 10 -15.13 2.78 -4.70
CA GLN A 10 -14.05 3.27 -5.55
C GLN A 10 -13.76 2.32 -6.70
N GLN A 11 -13.72 1.00 -6.44
CA GLN A 11 -13.56 -0.01 -7.46
C GLN A 11 -14.69 0.09 -8.50
N GLY A 12 -15.96 0.12 -8.07
CA GLY A 12 -17.09 0.24 -8.98
C GLY A 12 -17.05 1.51 -9.85
N LYS A 13 -16.65 2.65 -9.27
CA LYS A 13 -16.45 3.90 -10.01
C LYS A 13 -15.35 3.78 -11.08
N LEU A 14 -14.22 3.15 -10.74
CA LEU A 14 -13.11 2.93 -11.67
C LEU A 14 -13.52 1.99 -12.80
N GLU A 15 -14.16 0.87 -12.49
CA GLU A 15 -14.61 -0.12 -13.47
C GLU A 15 -15.61 0.48 -14.45
N LYS A 16 -16.58 1.27 -13.94
CA LYS A 16 -17.55 1.99 -14.79
C LYS A 16 -16.86 2.99 -15.71
N ARG A 17 -15.86 3.73 -15.21
CA ARG A 17 -15.12 4.73 -16.01
C ARG A 17 -14.26 4.09 -17.09
N LEU A 18 -13.67 2.94 -16.79
CA LEU A 18 -12.68 2.31 -17.67
C LEU A 18 -13.29 1.26 -18.62
N GLY A 19 -14.52 0.82 -18.36
CA GLY A 19 -15.20 -0.19 -19.19
C GLY A 19 -14.68 -1.61 -19.01
N PHE A 20 -13.96 -1.91 -17.92
CA PHE A 20 -13.49 -3.26 -17.60
C PHE A 20 -13.46 -3.48 -16.08
N LYS A 21 -13.52 -4.75 -15.66
CA LYS A 21 -13.49 -5.14 -14.24
C LYS A 21 -12.07 -5.24 -13.71
N LEU A 22 -11.84 -4.72 -12.51
CA LEU A 22 -10.58 -4.93 -11.79
C LEU A 22 -10.58 -6.33 -11.19
N THR A 23 -9.52 -7.07 -11.45
CA THR A 23 -9.38 -8.47 -11.03
C THR A 23 -8.34 -8.57 -9.94
N ARG A 24 -8.72 -9.11 -8.78
CA ARG A 24 -7.78 -9.42 -7.69
C ARG A 24 -7.07 -10.71 -8.02
N HIS A 25 -5.82 -10.62 -8.47
CA HIS A 25 -5.03 -11.80 -8.79
C HIS A 25 -4.50 -12.46 -7.51
N PRO A 26 -4.41 -13.82 -7.48
CA PRO A 26 -3.73 -14.51 -6.41
C PRO A 26 -2.22 -14.20 -6.45
N LEU A 27 -1.55 -14.33 -5.30
CA LEU A 27 -0.17 -13.85 -5.11
C LEU A 27 0.81 -14.52 -6.07
N ASP A 28 0.72 -15.83 -6.23
CA ASP A 28 1.54 -16.64 -7.16
C ASP A 28 1.47 -16.11 -8.61
N LYS A 29 0.28 -15.73 -9.06
CA LYS A 29 0.06 -15.13 -10.38
C LYS A 29 0.71 -13.75 -10.47
N VAL A 30 0.58 -12.93 -9.43
CA VAL A 30 1.23 -11.60 -9.39
C VAL A 30 2.74 -11.75 -9.46
N GLU A 31 3.32 -12.69 -8.70
CA GLU A 31 4.77 -12.94 -8.69
C GLU A 31 5.27 -13.45 -10.04
N ALA A 32 4.53 -14.32 -10.71
CA ALA A 32 4.84 -14.75 -12.07
C ALA A 32 4.84 -13.57 -13.06
N TRP A 33 3.87 -12.67 -12.96
CA TRP A 33 3.81 -11.46 -13.80
C TRP A 33 4.95 -10.49 -13.51
N VAL A 34 5.29 -10.26 -12.24
CA VAL A 34 6.43 -9.41 -11.86
C VAL A 34 7.73 -9.99 -12.42
N ALA A 35 7.94 -11.30 -12.29
CA ALA A 35 9.11 -11.97 -12.85
C ALA A 35 9.14 -11.87 -14.40
N HIS A 36 7.99 -11.92 -15.07
CA HIS A 36 7.88 -11.71 -16.51
C HIS A 36 8.23 -10.28 -16.91
N LEU A 37 7.64 -9.28 -16.24
CA LEU A 37 7.85 -7.86 -16.53
C LEU A 37 9.27 -7.39 -16.22
N ASN A 38 9.90 -7.92 -15.17
CA ASN A 38 11.31 -7.63 -14.86
C ASN A 38 12.25 -8.05 -16.00
N LYS A 39 11.94 -9.12 -16.74
CA LYS A 39 12.71 -9.52 -17.93
C LYS A 39 12.53 -8.55 -19.10
N ALA A 40 11.41 -7.84 -19.15
CA ALA A 40 11.14 -6.83 -20.16
C ALA A 40 11.72 -5.45 -19.81
N TYR A 41 12.25 -5.26 -18.59
CA TYR A 41 12.83 -4.01 -18.13
C TYR A 41 14.37 -4.09 -18.07
N ASP A 42 15.01 -3.01 -18.48
CA ASP A 42 16.45 -2.80 -18.31
C ASP A 42 16.67 -1.89 -17.10
N HIS A 43 17.13 -2.48 -16.00
CA HIS A 43 17.35 -1.75 -14.75
C HIS A 43 18.54 -0.79 -14.83
N ASP A 44 19.55 -1.08 -15.66
CA ASP A 44 20.75 -0.25 -15.80
C ASP A 44 20.42 1.02 -16.56
N ASN A 45 19.72 0.86 -17.68
CA ASN A 45 19.33 1.97 -18.55
C ASN A 45 17.95 2.57 -18.20
N LYS A 46 17.27 2.01 -17.20
CA LYS A 46 15.93 2.41 -16.72
C LYS A 46 14.87 2.50 -17.82
N GLN A 47 14.91 1.59 -18.79
CA GLN A 47 14.02 1.60 -19.95
C GLN A 47 13.46 0.22 -20.25
N LEU A 48 12.35 0.17 -21.00
CA LEU A 48 11.81 -1.10 -21.47
C LEU A 48 12.69 -1.66 -22.61
N ARG A 49 13.01 -2.95 -22.55
CA ARG A 49 13.74 -3.68 -23.59
C ARG A 49 12.90 -3.90 -24.86
N ARG A 50 11.58 -3.85 -24.71
CA ARG A 50 10.58 -3.96 -25.79
C ARG A 50 9.30 -3.22 -25.40
N ALA A 51 8.43 -2.96 -26.37
CA ALA A 51 7.08 -2.50 -26.08
C ALA A 51 6.32 -3.53 -25.21
N LEU A 52 5.49 -3.03 -24.31
CA LEU A 52 4.56 -3.84 -23.54
C LEU A 52 3.45 -4.37 -24.44
N THR A 53 3.03 -5.61 -24.20
CA THR A 53 1.86 -6.17 -24.85
C THR A 53 0.59 -5.55 -24.25
N PRO A 54 -0.55 -5.58 -24.97
CA PRO A 54 -1.83 -5.09 -24.42
C PRO A 54 -2.24 -5.80 -23.12
N GLU A 55 -1.81 -7.05 -22.92
CA GLU A 55 -2.08 -7.85 -21.72
C GLU A 55 -1.22 -7.40 -20.54
N GLU A 56 0.06 -7.13 -20.78
CA GLU A 56 0.97 -6.55 -19.78
C GLU A 56 0.51 -5.17 -19.33
N ASP A 57 0.17 -4.30 -20.27
CA ASP A 57 -0.39 -2.98 -19.97
C ASP A 57 -1.67 -3.09 -19.15
N ARG A 58 -2.55 -4.04 -19.51
CA ARG A 58 -3.78 -4.29 -18.76
C ARG A 58 -3.50 -4.77 -17.35
N PHE A 59 -2.54 -5.68 -17.17
CA PHE A 59 -2.13 -6.16 -15.86
C PHE A 59 -1.54 -5.05 -15.00
N ILE A 60 -0.60 -4.26 -15.54
CA ILE A 60 0.03 -3.13 -14.85
C ILE A 60 -1.05 -2.13 -14.43
N LEU A 61 -1.98 -1.79 -15.33
CA LEU A 61 -3.07 -0.88 -15.02
C LEU A 61 -3.97 -1.45 -13.92
N ASN A 62 -4.33 -2.73 -13.99
CA ASN A 62 -5.14 -3.40 -12.97
C ASN A 62 -4.48 -3.33 -11.59
N GLU A 63 -3.21 -3.74 -11.50
CA GLU A 63 -2.46 -3.77 -10.24
C GLU A 63 -2.21 -2.37 -9.68
N THR A 64 -1.95 -1.39 -10.55
CA THR A 64 -1.77 0.01 -10.14
C THR A 64 -3.06 0.56 -9.52
N LEU A 65 -4.21 0.31 -10.16
CA LEU A 65 -5.50 0.81 -9.69
C LEU A 65 -5.95 0.13 -8.39
N LEU A 66 -5.84 -1.20 -8.30
CA LEU A 66 -6.15 -1.93 -7.08
C LEU A 66 -5.23 -1.51 -5.94
N SER A 67 -3.93 -1.40 -6.20
CA SER A 67 -2.96 -0.91 -5.23
C SER A 67 -3.30 0.49 -4.73
N THR A 68 -3.77 1.37 -5.62
CA THR A 68 -4.11 2.75 -5.25
C THR A 68 -5.32 2.82 -4.31
N ILE A 69 -6.34 1.99 -4.54
CA ILE A 69 -7.57 2.04 -3.76
C ILE A 69 -7.55 1.11 -2.55
N ASP A 70 -6.73 0.06 -2.52
CA ASP A 70 -6.71 -0.94 -1.45
C ASP A 70 -5.30 -1.11 -0.88
N TYR A 71 -5.10 -0.58 0.33
CA TYR A 71 -3.83 -0.64 1.04
C TYR A 71 -3.41 -2.08 1.35
N LEU A 72 -4.31 -2.93 1.85
CA LEU A 72 -3.94 -4.29 2.24
C LEU A 72 -3.60 -5.13 1.02
N TYR A 73 -4.36 -4.97 -0.07
CA TYR A 73 -4.04 -5.61 -1.34
C TYR A 73 -2.61 -5.29 -1.78
N HIS A 74 -2.23 -4.00 -1.72
CA HIS A 74 -0.89 -3.54 -2.08
C HIS A 74 0.17 -4.08 -1.11
N ALA A 75 -0.03 -3.89 0.18
CA ALA A 75 0.97 -4.19 1.20
C ALA A 75 1.32 -5.68 1.22
N GLU A 76 0.31 -6.57 1.16
CA GLU A 76 0.53 -8.02 1.16
C GLU A 76 1.24 -8.54 -0.11
N ARG A 77 1.21 -7.77 -1.22
CA ARG A 77 1.79 -8.16 -2.51
C ARG A 77 3.10 -7.47 -2.86
N TYR A 78 3.38 -6.31 -2.30
CA TYR A 78 4.49 -5.46 -2.74
C TYR A 78 5.37 -4.97 -1.60
N HIS A 79 4.91 -4.99 -0.36
CA HIS A 79 5.79 -4.65 0.77
C HIS A 79 6.56 -5.88 1.22
N ILE A 80 7.88 -5.70 1.31
CA ILE A 80 8.82 -6.68 1.83
C ILE A 80 9.38 -6.10 3.12
N ILE A 81 9.40 -6.92 4.16
CA ILE A 81 9.95 -6.59 5.47
C ILE A 81 11.04 -7.59 5.82
N GLU A 82 12.01 -7.13 6.60
CA GLU A 82 12.95 -8.03 7.26
C GLU A 82 12.24 -8.71 8.45
N GLN A 83 12.35 -10.03 8.52
CA GLN A 83 11.83 -10.84 9.61
C GLN A 83 12.86 -10.90 10.74
N ASP A 84 12.34 -10.98 11.97
CA ASP A 84 13.17 -11.23 13.13
C ASP A 84 13.94 -12.56 12.94
N ALA A 85 15.21 -12.59 13.36
CA ALA A 85 16.03 -13.79 13.33
C ALA A 85 15.37 -14.97 14.08
N MET A 86 14.59 -14.68 15.12
CA MET A 86 13.83 -15.67 15.88
C MET A 86 12.64 -16.26 15.11
N GLU A 87 12.15 -15.58 14.07
CA GLU A 87 11.09 -16.07 13.16
C GLU A 87 11.67 -16.74 11.89
N GLY A 88 12.97 -16.99 11.85
CA GLY A 88 13.68 -17.59 10.72
C GLY A 88 14.57 -16.62 9.94
N GLY A 89 14.49 -15.32 10.25
CA GLY A 89 15.27 -14.26 9.59
C GLY A 89 14.97 -14.08 8.10
N GLY A 90 15.61 -13.09 7.48
CA GLY A 90 15.52 -12.83 6.05
C GLY A 90 14.33 -11.95 5.65
N LEU A 91 14.02 -11.93 4.36
CA LEU A 91 12.99 -11.05 3.78
C LEU A 91 11.68 -11.81 3.57
N ALA A 92 10.57 -11.23 4.02
CA ALA A 92 9.23 -11.76 3.77
C ALA A 92 8.23 -10.67 3.38
N ARG A 93 7.11 -11.11 2.81
CA ARG A 93 5.98 -10.23 2.52
C ARG A 93 5.37 -9.70 3.82
N PHE A 94 5.02 -8.43 3.82
CA PHE A 94 4.29 -7.84 4.93
C PHE A 94 2.95 -8.56 5.14
N LYS A 95 2.76 -9.09 6.36
CA LYS A 95 1.47 -9.61 6.81
C LYS A 95 1.15 -8.94 8.15
N PRO A 96 0.05 -8.19 8.24
CA PRO A 96 -0.21 -7.43 9.45
C PRO A 96 -0.53 -8.34 10.63
N TRP A 97 0.15 -8.09 11.75
CA TRP A 97 -0.17 -8.67 13.06
C TRP A 97 -1.51 -8.17 13.58
N GLU A 98 -2.08 -8.84 14.58
CA GLU A 98 -3.37 -8.38 15.15
C GLU A 98 -3.30 -6.96 15.71
N SER A 99 -2.18 -6.58 16.34
CA SER A 99 -1.93 -5.21 16.79
C SER A 99 -2.03 -4.19 15.65
N GLN A 100 -1.50 -4.53 14.48
CA GLN A 100 -1.52 -3.68 13.29
C GLN A 100 -2.91 -3.70 12.63
N ARG A 101 -3.62 -4.83 12.68
CA ARG A 101 -5.02 -4.94 12.23
C ARG A 101 -5.96 -4.06 13.05
N ILE A 102 -5.74 -3.93 14.36
CA ILE A 102 -6.47 -2.97 15.21
C ILE A 102 -6.29 -1.54 14.70
N ILE A 103 -5.06 -1.13 14.39
CA ILE A 103 -4.77 0.20 13.84
C ILE A 103 -5.50 0.39 12.50
N LEU A 104 -5.44 -0.60 11.61
CA LEU A 104 -6.12 -0.55 10.30
C LEU A 104 -7.64 -0.47 10.42
N ARG A 105 -8.26 -1.13 11.41
CA ARG A 105 -9.69 -1.00 11.70
C ARG A 105 -10.05 0.44 12.09
N LYS A 106 -9.26 1.07 12.98
CA LYS A 106 -9.48 2.48 13.36
C LYS A 106 -9.26 3.45 12.21
N LEU A 107 -8.25 3.20 11.37
CA LEU A 107 -8.05 3.95 10.13
C LEU A 107 -9.26 3.85 9.18
N ALA A 108 -9.86 2.67 9.07
CA ALA A 108 -11.06 2.46 8.25
C ALA A 108 -12.26 3.24 8.80
N GLU A 109 -12.52 3.20 10.11
CA GLU A 109 -13.59 3.97 10.76
C GLU A 109 -13.44 5.48 10.45
N TRP A 110 -12.27 6.06 10.71
CA TRP A 110 -12.06 7.50 10.46
C TRP A 110 -12.14 7.89 8.99
N GLN A 111 -11.68 7.02 8.10
CA GLN A 111 -11.81 7.25 6.67
C GLN A 111 -13.28 7.26 6.25
N GLU A 112 -14.13 6.43 6.85
CA GLU A 112 -15.57 6.44 6.60
C GLU A 112 -16.23 7.73 7.11
N ASP A 113 -15.85 8.20 8.30
CA ASP A 113 -16.33 9.47 8.82
C ASP A 113 -15.99 10.63 7.87
N ASP A 114 -14.74 10.73 7.43
CA ASP A 114 -14.31 11.73 6.46
C ASP A 114 -15.02 11.59 5.11
N TYR A 115 -15.27 10.36 4.66
CA TYR A 115 -15.99 10.10 3.42
C TYR A 115 -17.43 10.63 3.49
N ASP A 116 -18.11 10.38 4.61
CA ASP A 116 -19.48 10.82 4.81
C ASP A 116 -19.56 12.34 5.03
N ARG A 117 -18.55 12.97 5.68
CA ARG A 117 -18.40 14.43 5.77
C ARG A 117 -18.30 15.08 4.40
N LEU A 118 -17.43 14.57 3.54
CA LEU A 118 -17.27 15.08 2.18
C LEU A 118 -18.57 14.94 1.36
N ALA A 119 -19.31 13.84 1.54
CA ALA A 119 -20.61 13.67 0.90
C ALA A 119 -21.63 14.74 1.33
N ARG A 120 -21.53 15.22 2.58
CA ARG A 120 -22.31 16.36 3.11
C ARG A 120 -21.72 17.73 2.77
N LYS A 121 -20.67 17.79 1.93
CA LYS A 121 -19.91 19.01 1.57
C LYS A 121 -19.24 19.69 2.77
N GLU A 122 -18.94 18.93 3.82
CA GLU A 122 -18.13 19.37 4.95
C GLU A 122 -16.63 19.20 4.64
N ILE A 123 -15.79 19.76 5.51
CA ILE A 123 -14.33 19.61 5.44
C ILE A 123 -13.95 18.23 6.00
N ALA A 124 -13.15 17.47 5.25
CA ALA A 124 -12.48 16.28 5.76
C ALA A 124 -11.42 16.68 6.79
N ILE A 125 -11.42 16.02 7.94
CA ILE A 125 -10.52 16.33 9.05
C ILE A 125 -9.14 15.70 8.80
N GLY A 126 -9.12 14.57 8.10
CA GLY A 126 -7.95 13.74 7.96
C GLY A 126 -7.76 12.82 9.16
N VAL A 127 -6.63 12.10 9.15
CA VAL A 127 -6.35 11.07 10.15
C VAL A 127 -5.12 11.42 10.96
N LEU A 128 -5.28 11.48 12.29
CA LEU A 128 -4.20 11.59 13.26
C LEU A 128 -4.21 10.35 14.16
N ILE A 129 -3.07 9.66 14.25
CA ILE A 129 -2.93 8.50 15.15
C ILE A 129 -1.93 8.83 16.25
N ALA A 130 -2.40 8.83 17.50
CA ALA A 130 -1.55 8.85 18.68
C ALA A 130 -1.57 7.46 19.32
N ILE A 131 -0.42 6.77 19.29
CA ILE A 131 -0.32 5.38 19.76
C ILE A 131 0.36 5.35 21.13
N HIS A 132 -0.44 5.17 22.18
CA HIS A 132 0.09 4.75 23.48
C HIS A 132 0.15 3.22 23.52
N LYS A 133 1.36 2.66 23.49
CA LYS A 133 1.57 1.22 23.30
C LYS A 133 2.62 0.63 24.24
N ALA A 134 2.50 -0.69 24.43
CA ALA A 134 3.61 -1.51 24.86
C ALA A 134 4.73 -1.55 23.79
N ARG A 135 5.92 -2.05 24.19
CA ARG A 135 7.04 -2.26 23.26
C ARG A 135 6.73 -3.41 22.28
N GLN A 136 7.45 -3.46 21.17
CA GLN A 136 7.47 -4.58 20.21
C GLN A 136 6.13 -4.93 19.50
N LEU A 137 5.23 -3.96 19.31
CA LEU A 137 3.97 -4.20 18.57
C LEU A 137 4.04 -3.97 17.05
N GLY A 138 5.24 -3.75 16.50
CA GLY A 138 5.41 -3.51 15.05
C GLY A 138 4.81 -2.20 14.54
N ALA A 139 4.63 -1.19 15.41
CA ALA A 139 4.01 0.09 15.06
C ALA A 139 4.82 0.85 13.99
N THR A 140 6.15 0.83 14.09
CA THR A 140 7.03 1.48 13.10
C THR A 140 6.85 0.85 11.71
N ALA A 141 6.84 -0.48 11.64
CA ALA A 141 6.69 -1.20 10.38
C ALA A 141 5.37 -0.84 9.66
N ILE A 142 4.24 -0.82 10.38
CA ILE A 142 2.96 -0.43 9.79
C ILE A 142 2.95 1.05 9.38
N SER A 143 3.53 1.96 10.17
CA SER A 143 3.60 3.39 9.83
C SER A 143 4.43 3.64 8.56
N ARG A 144 5.56 2.94 8.41
CA ARG A 144 6.39 3.03 7.18
C ARG A 144 5.68 2.40 5.99
N SER A 145 5.06 1.24 6.17
CA SER A 145 4.22 0.58 5.17
C SER A 145 3.10 1.50 4.66
N LEU A 146 2.37 2.18 5.55
CA LEU A 146 1.33 3.15 5.17
C LEU A 146 1.93 4.36 4.43
N SER A 147 3.10 4.85 4.88
CA SER A 147 3.78 5.99 4.26
C SER A 147 4.24 5.68 2.84
N ILE A 148 4.89 4.53 2.62
CA ILE A 148 5.39 4.15 1.30
C ILE A 148 4.24 3.92 0.33
N HIS A 149 3.13 3.32 0.79
CA HIS A 149 1.92 3.17 0.00
C HIS A 149 1.39 4.53 -0.49
N ARG A 150 1.27 5.50 0.42
CA ARG A 150 0.84 6.85 0.06
C ARG A 150 1.80 7.55 -0.90
N LEU A 151 3.11 7.37 -0.74
CA LEU A 151 4.12 7.93 -1.65
C LEU A 151 4.09 7.29 -3.03
N SER A 152 3.84 5.98 -3.13
CA SER A 152 3.88 5.25 -4.38
C SER A 152 2.57 5.33 -5.17
N THR A 153 1.43 5.50 -4.50
CA THR A 153 0.11 5.46 -5.17
C THR A 153 -0.61 6.80 -5.26
N ALA A 154 -0.13 7.86 -4.60
CA ALA A 154 -0.77 9.17 -4.65
C ALA A 154 0.19 10.26 -5.14
N LYS A 155 -0.32 11.13 -6.02
CA LYS A 155 0.44 12.27 -6.52
C LYS A 155 0.54 13.36 -5.46
N HIS A 156 1.65 14.11 -5.49
CA HIS A 156 1.88 15.27 -4.63
C HIS A 156 1.85 14.98 -3.12
N VAL A 157 2.15 13.75 -2.71
CA VAL A 157 2.30 13.38 -1.31
C VAL A 157 3.77 13.53 -0.89
N ARG A 158 3.99 14.05 0.31
CA ARG A 158 5.28 14.02 1.00
C ARG A 158 5.12 13.26 2.31
N ALA A 159 6.09 12.43 2.65
CA ALA A 159 6.16 11.78 3.95
C ALA A 159 7.39 12.28 4.69
N LEU A 160 7.22 12.56 5.97
CA LEU A 160 8.27 12.99 6.87
C LEU A 160 8.32 12.01 8.04
N ALA A 161 9.52 11.64 8.45
CA ALA A 161 9.77 10.92 9.68
C ALA A 161 10.55 11.84 10.62
N GLY A 162 10.26 11.76 11.91
CA GLY A 162 10.93 12.54 12.94
C GLY A 162 11.06 11.73 14.21
N SER A 163 12.19 11.90 14.88
CA SER A 163 12.50 11.33 16.18
C SER A 163 13.34 12.36 16.94
N VAL A 164 13.28 12.34 18.26
CA VAL A 164 14.16 13.15 19.12
C VAL A 164 15.61 12.66 19.10
N ASP A 165 15.82 11.46 18.58
CA ASP A 165 17.09 10.78 18.40
C ASP A 165 17.36 10.68 16.89
N GLU A 166 18.40 11.36 16.41
CA GLU A 166 18.76 11.46 14.99
C GLU A 166 19.14 10.10 14.40
N ASP A 167 19.79 9.22 15.18
CA ASP A 167 20.17 7.89 14.72
C ASP A 167 18.92 7.07 14.37
N LYS A 168 17.88 7.18 15.21
CA LYS A 168 16.57 6.58 14.94
C LYS A 168 15.83 7.19 13.75
N VAL A 169 16.15 8.43 13.36
CA VAL A 169 15.62 9.00 12.12
C VAL A 169 16.29 8.31 10.94
N MET A 170 17.61 8.16 10.97
CA MET A 170 18.39 7.54 9.89
C MET A 170 17.99 6.07 9.65
N GLU A 171 17.74 5.31 10.71
CA GLU A 171 17.20 3.94 10.62
C GLU A 171 15.87 3.83 9.88
N LEU A 172 15.10 4.92 9.76
CA LEU A 172 13.84 4.92 9.01
C LEU A 172 14.04 5.14 7.50
N TYR A 173 15.22 5.59 7.08
CA TYR A 173 15.56 5.94 5.70
C TYR A 173 16.57 4.99 5.04
N THR A 174 17.32 4.23 5.83
CA THR A 174 18.24 3.16 5.38
C THR A 174 17.54 1.82 5.32
#